data_AF-A0A1I6D5Y0-F1
#
_entry.id   AF-A0A1I6D5Y0-F1
#
_cell.length_a   1.000
_cell.length_b   1.000
_cell.length_c   1.000
_cell.angle_alpha   90.00
_cell.angle_beta   90.00
_cell.angle_gamma   90.00
#
_symmetry.space_group_name_H-M   'P 1'
#
loop_
_entity.id
_entity.type
_entity.pdbx_description
1 polymer ?
#
loop_
_entity_poly.entity_id
_entity_poly.type
_entity_poly.pdbx_seq_one_letter_code
_entity_poly.pdbx_strand_id
1 'polypeptide(L)'
;MTVQQAKRRPLSRYLKDFKHSQTHCAHCHKLLDRITLVRRGEIVNKIAISRLDTLLDEAAWQQEQQEWVALCRFCGDLHCKEQSDFFDIIGFKQYLFEQTEMSHGTVREYVVRLRRLGNHLSANHVTHDQLEDGFLDEVLEPWLPATSTNNYRIALRKYAHFKSQSHFISPQKIACEATSDIY
;
A
#
# COMPACT_ATOMS: atom_id res chain seq x y z
N MET A 1 18.71 -29.76 -37.27
CA MET A 1 18.26 -28.67 -36.38
C MET A 1 17.58 -29.31 -35.18
N THR A 2 18.27 -29.42 -34.03
CA THR A 2 17.66 -29.93 -32.81
C THR A 2 16.84 -28.81 -32.18
N VAL A 3 15.51 -28.93 -32.23
CA VAL A 3 14.60 -28.06 -31.50
C VAL A 3 14.87 -28.31 -30.02
N GLN A 4 15.64 -27.41 -29.37
CA GLN A 4 15.75 -27.41 -27.92
C GLN A 4 14.34 -27.21 -27.37
N GLN A 5 13.73 -28.28 -26.87
CA GLN A 5 12.47 -28.17 -26.14
C GLN A 5 12.69 -27.19 -24.99
N ALA A 6 11.97 -26.07 -25.02
CA ALA A 6 12.01 -25.10 -23.94
C ALA A 6 11.63 -25.83 -22.64
N LYS A 7 12.55 -25.86 -21.68
CA LYS A 7 12.32 -26.52 -20.39
C LYS A 7 11.13 -25.84 -19.73
N ARG A 8 10.03 -26.58 -19.59
CA ARG A 8 8.84 -26.10 -18.90
C ARG A 8 8.88 -26.49 -17.44
N ARG A 9 8.48 -25.59 -16.56
CA ARG A 9 8.35 -25.85 -15.13
C ARG A 9 7.09 -25.22 -14.56
N PRO A 10 6.54 -25.74 -13.45
CA PRO A 10 5.37 -25.18 -12.82
C PRO A 10 5.58 -23.72 -12.40
N LEU A 11 4.53 -22.89 -12.51
CA LEU A 11 4.53 -21.50 -12.03
C LEU A 11 4.92 -21.42 -10.55
N SER A 12 4.48 -22.36 -9.72
CA SER A 12 4.87 -22.47 -8.30
C SER A 12 6.40 -22.51 -8.10
N ARG A 13 7.15 -23.12 -9.02
CA ARG A 13 8.62 -23.15 -8.99
C ARG A 13 9.22 -21.80 -9.36
N TYR A 14 8.73 -21.16 -10.42
CA TYR A 14 9.14 -19.81 -10.80
C TYR A 14 8.93 -18.81 -9.66
N LEU A 15 7.76 -18.86 -9.01
CA LEU A 15 7.43 -17.98 -7.89
C LEU A 15 8.32 -18.19 -6.66
N LYS A 16 8.78 -19.43 -6.42
CA LYS A 16 9.75 -19.72 -5.36
C LYS A 16 11.09 -19.04 -5.65
N ASP A 17 11.58 -19.14 -6.89
CA ASP A 17 12.84 -18.53 -7.30
C ASP A 17 12.72 -16.99 -7.32
N PHE A 18 11.63 -16.45 -7.87
CA PHE A 18 11.29 -15.02 -7.81
C PHE A 18 11.27 -14.51 -6.37
N LYS A 19 10.57 -15.19 -5.46
CA LYS A 19 10.53 -14.79 -4.05
C LYS A 19 11.93 -14.73 -3.43
N HIS A 20 12.84 -15.66 -3.74
CA HIS A 20 14.20 -15.59 -3.23
C HIS A 20 15.04 -14.48 -3.85
N SER A 21 14.73 -14.03 -5.06
CA SER A 21 15.44 -12.91 -5.69
C SER A 21 15.00 -11.54 -5.16
N GLN A 22 13.84 -11.45 -4.51
CA GLN A 22 13.34 -10.18 -3.97
C GLN A 22 13.90 -9.91 -2.58
N THR A 23 14.70 -8.85 -2.45
CA THR A 23 15.33 -8.45 -1.18
C THR A 23 14.64 -7.26 -0.53
N HIS A 24 13.96 -6.41 -1.30
CA HIS A 24 13.33 -5.18 -0.82
C HIS A 24 11.84 -5.12 -1.20
N CYS A 25 11.05 -4.45 -0.38
CA CYS A 25 9.65 -4.19 -0.65
C CYS A 25 9.54 -3.34 -1.92
N ALA A 26 8.77 -3.80 -2.91
CA ALA A 26 8.58 -3.04 -4.15
C ALA A 26 7.93 -1.66 -3.93
N HIS A 27 7.20 -1.46 -2.82
CA HIS A 27 6.55 -0.18 -2.53
C HIS A 27 7.39 0.73 -1.62
N CYS A 28 7.90 0.22 -0.49
CA CYS A 28 8.52 1.08 0.53
C CYS A 28 10.03 0.90 0.63
N HIS A 29 10.62 0.12 -0.28
CA HIS A 29 12.05 -0.18 -0.38
C HIS A 29 12.72 -0.70 0.91
N LYS A 30 11.95 -1.05 1.94
CA LYS A 30 12.47 -1.69 3.15
C LYS A 30 12.94 -3.11 2.82
N LEU A 31 14.09 -3.50 3.38
CA LEU A 31 14.57 -4.89 3.38
C LEU A 31 13.49 -5.87 3.89
N LEU A 32 13.34 -7.01 3.21
CA LEU A 32 12.30 -8.00 3.48
C LEU A 32 12.85 -9.22 4.23
N ASP A 33 12.53 -9.34 5.52
CA ASP A 33 12.72 -10.59 6.25
C ASP A 33 11.63 -11.62 5.89
N ARG A 34 10.44 -11.13 5.58
CA ARG A 34 9.26 -11.92 5.20
C ARG A 34 8.55 -11.26 4.03
N ILE A 35 8.47 -12.01 2.93
CA ILE A 35 7.90 -11.55 1.67
C ILE A 35 6.43 -11.95 1.58
N THR A 36 5.58 -10.96 1.30
CA THR A 36 4.18 -11.14 0.91
C THR A 36 4.12 -11.07 -0.62
N LEU A 37 3.73 -12.16 -1.26
CA LEU A 37 3.50 -12.16 -2.70
C LEU A 37 2.10 -11.65 -2.98
N VAL A 38 2.01 -10.70 -3.89
CA VAL A 38 0.76 -10.10 -4.34
C VAL A 38 0.66 -10.30 -5.83
N ARG A 39 -0.54 -10.67 -6.30
CA ARG A 39 -0.86 -10.75 -7.72
C ARG A 39 -2.10 -9.92 -7.97
N ARG A 40 -2.04 -8.95 -8.88
CA ARG A 40 -3.20 -8.09 -9.24
C ARG A 40 -3.96 -7.51 -8.04
N GLY A 41 -3.22 -7.06 -7.03
CA GLY A 41 -3.82 -6.48 -5.82
C GLY A 41 -4.25 -7.49 -4.74
N GLU A 42 -4.12 -8.81 -4.96
CA GLU A 42 -4.50 -9.82 -3.98
C GLU A 42 -3.29 -10.53 -3.36
N ILE A 43 -3.32 -10.75 -2.04
CA ILE A 43 -2.28 -11.52 -1.35
C ILE A 43 -2.42 -13.00 -1.67
N VAL A 44 -1.39 -13.59 -2.27
CA VAL A 44 -1.36 -15.01 -2.60
C VAL A 44 -0.61 -15.77 -1.52
N ASN A 45 -1.33 -16.65 -0.81
CA ASN A 45 -0.77 -17.43 0.29
C ASN A 45 -0.03 -18.69 -0.19
N LYS A 46 0.67 -19.37 0.73
CA LYS A 46 1.47 -20.57 0.42
C LYS A 46 0.65 -21.69 -0.21
N ILE A 47 -0.60 -21.88 0.24
CA ILE A 47 -1.49 -22.95 -0.26
C ILE A 47 -1.92 -22.65 -1.69
N ALA A 48 -2.29 -21.40 -1.99
CA ALA A 48 -2.62 -20.95 -3.33
C ALA A 48 -1.43 -21.12 -4.27
N ILE A 49 -0.22 -20.70 -3.86
CA ILE A 49 1.01 -20.89 -4.65
C ILE A 49 1.27 -22.37 -4.93
N SER A 50 1.09 -23.26 -3.95
CA SER A 50 1.33 -24.70 -4.15
C SER A 50 0.37 -25.38 -5.12
N ARG A 51 -0.74 -24.72 -5.48
CA ARG A 51 -1.73 -25.21 -6.45
C ARG A 51 -1.50 -24.65 -7.86
N LEU A 52 -0.51 -23.76 -8.04
CA LEU A 52 -0.18 -23.18 -9.34
C LEU A 52 0.73 -24.12 -10.15
N ASP A 53 0.12 -25.18 -10.68
CA ASP A 53 0.83 -26.24 -11.42
C ASP A 53 0.92 -25.99 -12.94
N THR A 54 0.39 -24.87 -13.42
CA THR A 54 0.49 -24.45 -14.83
C THR A 54 1.96 -24.43 -15.26
N LEU A 55 2.27 -25.21 -16.29
CA LEU A 55 3.61 -25.32 -16.85
C LEU A 55 3.90 -24.14 -17.78
N LEU A 56 4.93 -23.38 -17.46
CA LEU A 56 5.40 -22.25 -18.24
C LEU A 56 6.81 -22.53 -18.76
N ASP A 57 7.12 -22.01 -19.94
CA ASP A 57 8.50 -21.79 -20.37
C ASP A 57 8.99 -20.40 -19.92
N GLU A 58 10.25 -20.07 -20.19
CA GLU A 58 10.82 -18.79 -19.79
C GLU A 58 10.11 -17.58 -20.41
N ALA A 59 9.67 -17.68 -21.65
CA ALA A 59 8.99 -16.56 -22.32
C ALA A 59 7.64 -16.27 -21.65
N ALA A 60 6.86 -17.32 -21.37
CA ALA A 60 5.59 -17.18 -20.65
C ALA A 60 5.80 -16.70 -19.21
N TRP A 61 6.86 -17.14 -18.54
CA TRP A 61 7.21 -16.63 -17.21
C TRP A 61 7.54 -15.13 -17.20
N GLN A 62 8.32 -14.61 -18.16
CA GLN A 62 8.64 -13.17 -18.21
C GLN A 62 7.39 -12.29 -18.35
N GLN A 63 6.36 -12.78 -19.05
CA GLN A 63 5.08 -12.10 -19.14
C GLN A 63 4.30 -12.20 -17.82
N GLU A 64 4.17 -13.40 -17.27
CA GLU A 64 3.44 -13.63 -16.00
C GLU A 64 4.09 -12.90 -14.83
N GLN A 65 5.42 -12.81 -14.76
CA GLN A 65 6.17 -12.18 -13.67
C GLN A 65 5.74 -10.73 -13.40
N GLN A 66 5.32 -9.99 -14.42
CA GLN A 66 4.91 -8.58 -14.31
C GLN A 66 3.65 -8.40 -13.44
N GLU A 67 2.85 -9.45 -13.31
CA GLU A 67 1.64 -9.46 -12.48
C GLU A 67 1.94 -9.63 -10.99
N TRP A 68 3.20 -9.96 -10.64
CA TRP A 68 3.61 -10.32 -9.29
C TRP A 68 4.46 -9.24 -8.64
N VAL A 69 4.11 -8.93 -7.40
CA VAL A 69 4.81 -7.94 -6.59
C VAL A 69 5.20 -8.55 -5.25
N ALA A 70 6.45 -8.33 -4.84
CA ALA A 70 6.93 -8.67 -3.51
C ALA A 70 6.82 -7.47 -2.58
N LEU A 71 5.96 -7.59 -1.57
CA LEU A 71 5.73 -6.55 -0.58
C LEU A 71 6.14 -7.00 0.82
N CYS A 72 6.45 -6.02 1.67
CA CYS A 72 6.48 -6.25 3.11
C CYS A 72 5.06 -6.49 3.60
N ARG A 73 4.90 -7.17 4.75
CA ARG A 73 3.58 -7.46 5.32
C ARG A 73 2.70 -6.22 5.44
N PHE A 74 3.29 -5.09 5.87
CA PHE A 74 2.54 -3.85 6.05
C PHE A 74 2.02 -3.28 4.73
N CYS A 75 2.84 -3.27 3.67
CA CYS A 75 2.38 -2.82 2.34
C CYS A 75 1.37 -3.79 1.73
N GLY A 76 1.56 -5.10 1.89
CA GLY A 76 0.54 -6.08 1.47
C GLY A 76 -0.80 -5.85 2.17
N ASP A 77 -0.80 -5.70 3.50
CA ASP A 77 -2.02 -5.42 4.26
C ASP A 77 -2.68 -4.08 3.89
N LEU A 78 -1.90 -3.11 3.43
CA LEU A 78 -2.38 -1.78 3.05
C LEU A 78 -2.97 -1.79 1.64
N HIS A 79 -2.24 -2.24 0.64
CA HIS A 79 -2.66 -2.13 -0.76
C HIS A 79 -3.64 -3.22 -1.21
N CYS A 80 -3.73 -4.34 -0.49
CA CYS A 80 -4.51 -5.51 -0.92
C CYS A 80 -5.82 -5.72 -0.15
N LYS A 81 -6.11 -4.89 0.84
CA LYS A 81 -7.32 -5.00 1.64
C LYS A 81 -8.15 -3.76 1.42
N GLU A 82 -9.47 -3.97 1.40
CA GLU A 82 -10.42 -2.87 1.41
C GLU A 82 -10.12 -1.91 2.57
N GLN A 83 -10.24 -0.63 2.27
CA GLN A 83 -9.98 0.46 3.18
C GLN A 83 -11.22 1.35 3.24
N SER A 84 -11.57 1.78 4.44
CA SER A 84 -12.50 2.88 4.64
C SER A 84 -12.04 4.12 3.86
N ASP A 85 -13.00 4.85 3.30
CA ASP A 85 -12.80 6.11 2.57
C ASP A 85 -12.61 7.34 3.48
N PHE A 86 -12.84 7.22 4.79
CA PHE A 86 -12.63 8.30 5.79
C PHE A 86 -11.27 8.99 5.75
N PHE A 87 -10.21 8.24 5.44
CA PHE A 87 -8.86 8.75 5.46
C PHE A 87 -8.13 8.31 4.20
N ASP A 88 -7.49 9.26 3.52
CA ASP A 88 -6.47 8.96 2.51
C ASP A 88 -5.21 8.40 3.20
N ILE A 89 -5.24 7.10 3.50
CA ILE A 89 -4.17 6.40 4.20
C ILE A 89 -2.90 6.30 3.33
N ILE A 90 -3.05 6.14 2.02
CA ILE A 90 -1.91 5.97 1.11
C ILE A 90 -1.17 7.30 0.96
N GLY A 91 -1.90 8.39 0.70
CA GLY A 91 -1.32 9.73 0.63
C GLY A 91 -0.71 10.14 1.97
N PHE A 92 -1.39 9.85 3.10
CA PHE A 92 -0.83 10.14 4.41
C PHE A 92 0.46 9.34 4.70
N LYS A 93 0.51 8.06 4.34
CA LYS A 93 1.73 7.24 4.46
C LYS A 93 2.88 7.86 3.64
N GLN A 94 2.61 8.25 2.41
CA GLN A 94 3.62 8.85 1.53
C GLN A 94 4.13 10.17 2.09
N TYR A 95 3.22 11.04 2.52
CA TYR A 95 3.54 12.27 3.22
C TYR A 95 4.45 12.04 4.43
N LEU A 96 4.11 11.08 5.29
CA LEU A 96 4.93 10.79 6.48
C LEU A 96 6.34 10.29 6.10
N PHE A 97 6.52 9.55 5.02
CA PHE A 97 7.84 9.10 4.59
C PHE A 97 8.66 10.20 3.91
N GLU A 98 8.02 11.06 3.13
CA GLU A 98 8.72 12.05 2.29
C GLU A 98 8.93 13.39 2.99
N GLN A 99 7.99 13.79 3.86
CA GLN A 99 7.97 15.12 4.47
C GLN A 99 8.36 15.10 5.95
N THR A 100 8.71 13.94 6.51
CA THR A 100 9.07 13.83 7.93
C THR A 100 10.21 12.83 8.16
N GLU A 101 11.04 13.09 9.17
CA GLU A 101 12.15 12.20 9.59
C GLU A 101 11.67 11.03 10.48
N MET A 102 10.42 10.58 10.32
CA MET A 102 9.85 9.54 11.18
C MET A 102 10.34 8.14 10.79
N SER A 103 10.61 7.31 11.81
CA SER A 103 10.95 5.91 11.58
C SER A 103 9.81 5.14 10.91
N HIS A 104 10.13 4.11 10.12
CA HIS A 104 9.14 3.20 9.53
C HIS A 104 8.18 2.60 10.57
N GLY A 105 8.63 2.37 11.81
CA GLY A 105 7.80 1.89 12.90
C GLY A 105 6.73 2.90 13.31
N THR A 106 7.16 4.15 13.54
CA THR A 106 6.27 5.27 13.89
C THR A 106 5.25 5.55 12.78
N VAL A 107 5.70 5.61 11.52
CA VAL A 107 4.79 5.80 10.36
C VAL A 107 3.74 4.70 10.30
N ARG A 108 4.17 3.44 10.47
CA ARG A 108 3.27 2.28 10.50
C ARG A 108 2.22 2.41 11.60
N GLU A 109 2.61 2.84 12.80
CA GLU A 109 1.65 3.00 13.89
C GLU A 109 0.57 4.03 13.57
N TYR A 110 0.94 5.21 13.06
CA TYR A 110 -0.03 6.24 12.71
C TYR A 110 -0.98 5.79 11.62
N VAL A 111 -0.44 5.22 10.53
CA VAL A 111 -1.24 4.69 9.43
C VAL A 111 -2.20 3.60 9.90
N VAL A 112 -1.73 2.65 10.71
CA VAL A 112 -2.59 1.56 11.22
C VAL A 112 -3.66 2.09 12.16
N ARG A 113 -3.36 3.10 12.99
CA ARG A 113 -4.35 3.75 13.87
C ARG A 113 -5.46 4.39 13.06
N LEU A 114 -5.14 5.23 12.08
CA LEU A 114 -6.15 5.91 11.26
C LEU A 114 -6.96 4.93 10.44
N ARG A 115 -6.32 3.91 9.85
CA ARG A 115 -7.04 2.87 9.12
C ARG A 115 -8.06 2.13 10.00
N ARG A 116 -7.66 1.75 11.22
CA ARG A 116 -8.56 1.08 12.19
C ARG A 116 -9.70 2.00 12.60
N LEU A 117 -9.39 3.28 12.83
CA LEU A 117 -10.39 4.29 13.15
C LEU A 117 -11.39 4.45 12.00
N GLY A 118 -10.93 4.61 10.75
CA GLY A 118 -11.80 4.73 9.59
C GLY A 118 -12.74 3.53 9.45
N ASN A 119 -12.21 2.31 9.56
CA ASN A 119 -13.04 1.10 9.55
C ASN A 119 -14.09 1.08 10.68
N HIS A 120 -13.74 1.60 11.87
CA HIS A 120 -14.66 1.70 12.99
C HIS A 120 -15.77 2.74 12.72
N LEU A 121 -15.42 3.89 12.13
CA LEU A 121 -16.37 4.93 11.75
C LEU A 121 -17.34 4.41 10.68
N SER A 122 -16.84 3.75 9.63
CA SER A 122 -17.68 3.12 8.60
C SER A 122 -18.64 2.08 9.20
N ALA A 123 -18.15 1.23 10.12
CA ALA A 123 -18.99 0.22 10.76
C ALA A 123 -20.10 0.82 11.65
N ASN A 124 -19.92 2.03 12.16
CA ASN A 124 -20.91 2.75 12.96
C ASN A 124 -21.75 3.75 12.13
N HIS A 125 -21.62 3.74 10.79
CA HIS A 125 -22.36 4.63 9.89
C HIS A 125 -22.19 6.12 10.21
N VAL A 126 -20.99 6.51 10.66
CA VAL A 126 -20.63 7.91 10.81
C VAL A 126 -20.64 8.58 9.42
N THR A 127 -21.07 9.83 9.32
CA THR A 127 -21.06 10.58 8.06
C THR A 127 -19.79 11.44 7.96
N HIS A 128 -19.32 11.64 6.73
CA HIS A 128 -18.12 12.46 6.47
C HIS A 128 -18.34 13.94 6.79
N ASP A 129 -19.58 14.42 6.73
CA ASP A 129 -19.97 15.81 7.03
C ASP A 129 -19.52 16.25 8.43
N GLN A 130 -19.44 15.30 9.38
CA GLN A 130 -18.97 15.59 10.74
C GLN A 130 -17.48 16.00 10.76
N LEU A 131 -16.69 15.67 9.74
CA LEU A 131 -15.26 15.97 9.66
C LEU A 131 -14.96 17.36 9.09
N GLU A 132 -15.97 18.07 8.59
CA GLU A 132 -15.79 19.41 7.98
C GLU A 132 -15.72 20.52 9.03
N ASP A 133 -16.35 20.33 10.19
CA ASP A 133 -16.45 21.32 11.26
C ASP A 133 -15.51 21.00 12.43
N GLY A 134 -14.35 21.66 12.49
CA GLY A 134 -13.45 21.68 13.66
C GLY A 134 -12.22 20.78 13.58
N PHE A 135 -11.53 20.61 14.71
CA PHE A 135 -10.33 19.78 14.77
C PHE A 135 -10.70 18.29 14.82
N LEU A 136 -10.13 17.50 13.91
CA LEU A 136 -10.44 16.06 13.78
C LEU A 136 -10.31 15.28 15.09
N ASP A 137 -9.35 15.62 15.95
CA ASP A 137 -9.13 14.94 17.22
C ASP A 137 -10.14 15.29 18.32
N GLU A 138 -10.84 16.42 18.20
CA GLU A 138 -11.94 16.83 19.07
C GLU A 138 -13.27 16.26 18.55
N VAL A 139 -13.55 16.44 17.26
CA VAL A 139 -14.77 15.92 16.60
C VAL A 139 -14.91 14.42 16.78
N LEU A 140 -13.82 13.68 16.57
CA LEU A 140 -13.84 12.21 16.64
C LEU A 140 -13.63 11.67 18.05
N GLU A 141 -13.51 12.51 19.08
CA GLU A 141 -13.33 12.08 20.47
C GLU A 141 -14.33 11.00 20.92
N PRO A 142 -15.64 11.09 20.62
CA PRO A 142 -16.61 10.07 21.03
C PRO A 142 -16.36 8.68 20.41
N TRP A 143 -15.62 8.62 19.29
CA TRP A 143 -15.32 7.40 18.55
C TRP A 143 -13.92 6.85 18.84
N LEU A 144 -13.14 7.52 19.68
CA LEU A 144 -11.81 7.05 20.05
C LEU A 144 -11.92 5.93 21.09
N PRO A 145 -11.06 4.90 20.99
CA PRO A 145 -11.00 3.88 22.03
C PRO A 145 -10.57 4.51 23.36
N ALA A 146 -11.18 4.04 24.46
CA ALA A 146 -10.81 4.47 25.82
C ALA A 146 -9.35 4.13 26.18
N THR A 147 -8.78 3.10 25.54
CA THR A 147 -7.36 2.80 25.64
C THR A 147 -6.60 3.47 24.50
N SER A 148 -5.44 4.05 24.80
CA SER A 148 -4.59 4.74 23.81
C SER A 148 -5.24 5.94 23.11
N THR A 149 -6.27 6.58 23.71
CA THR A 149 -6.97 7.74 23.14
C THR A 149 -6.00 8.81 22.65
N ASN A 150 -5.02 9.18 23.47
CA ASN A 150 -3.99 10.18 23.11
C ASN A 150 -3.18 9.78 21.87
N ASN A 151 -2.92 8.50 21.66
CA ASN A 151 -2.18 8.02 20.49
C ASN A 151 -3.00 8.21 19.20
N TYR A 152 -4.32 8.06 19.27
CA TYR A 152 -5.21 8.37 18.15
C TYR A 152 -5.31 9.88 17.90
N ARG A 153 -5.42 10.69 18.96
CA ARG A 153 -5.43 12.17 18.83
C ARG A 153 -4.16 12.69 18.16
N ILE A 154 -2.99 12.15 18.51
CA ILE A 154 -1.73 12.53 17.84
C ILE A 154 -1.76 12.13 16.36
N ALA A 155 -2.25 10.93 16.03
CA ALA A 155 -2.37 10.49 14.64
C ALA A 155 -3.31 11.40 13.83
N LEU A 156 -4.45 11.78 14.41
CA LEU A 156 -5.43 12.68 13.80
C LEU A 156 -4.87 14.08 13.58
N ARG A 157 -4.15 14.65 14.54
CA ARG A 157 -3.47 15.94 14.36
C ARG A 157 -2.41 15.91 13.26
N LYS A 158 -1.65 14.82 13.15
CA LYS A 158 -0.69 14.63 12.03
C LYS A 158 -1.42 14.52 10.69
N TYR A 159 -2.56 13.83 10.66
CA TYR A 159 -3.38 13.73 9.46
C TYR A 159 -4.02 15.06 9.06
N ALA A 160 -4.49 15.85 10.02
CA ALA A 160 -4.98 17.20 9.78
C ALA A 160 -3.87 18.08 9.16
N HIS A 161 -2.63 17.96 9.65
CA HIS A 161 -1.50 18.65 9.05
C HIS A 161 -1.24 18.21 7.61
N PHE A 162 -1.26 16.90 7.33
CA PHE A 162 -1.22 16.37 5.97
C PHE A 162 -2.31 16.98 5.07
N LYS A 163 -3.58 16.97 5.50
CA LYS A 163 -4.69 17.57 4.73
C LYS A 163 -4.43 19.04 4.43
N SER A 164 -3.99 19.81 5.43
CA SER A 164 -3.68 21.24 5.25
C SER A 164 -2.60 21.46 4.18
N GLN A 165 -1.54 20.65 4.15
CA GLN A 165 -0.50 20.73 3.13
C GLN A 165 -0.97 20.26 1.74
N SER A 166 -1.78 19.20 1.68
CA SER A 166 -2.35 18.70 0.42
C SER A 166 -3.28 19.72 -0.25
N HIS A 167 -4.01 20.52 0.53
CA HIS A 167 -4.83 21.63 0.00
C HIS A 167 -3.99 22.74 -0.64
N PHE A 168 -2.71 22.89 -0.28
CA PHE A 168 -1.80 23.83 -0.95
C PHE A 168 -1.09 23.25 -2.19
N ILE A 169 -1.17 21.93 -2.43
CA ILE A 169 -0.39 21.24 -3.47
C ILE A 169 -1.21 20.93 -4.76
N SER A 170 -2.47 21.36 -4.87
CA SER A 170 -3.20 21.33 -6.17
C SER A 170 -4.11 22.55 -6.38
N PRO A 171 -4.02 23.26 -7.54
CA PRO A 171 -3.64 22.78 -8.86
C PRO A 171 -2.50 23.58 -9.53
N GLN A 172 -1.25 23.11 -9.46
CA GLN A 172 -0.18 23.56 -10.37
C GLN A 172 0.83 22.43 -10.64
N LYS A 173 0.41 21.36 -11.33
CA LYS A 173 1.31 20.53 -12.17
C LYS A 173 0.55 19.54 -13.06
N ILE A 174 -0.39 20.07 -13.85
CA ILE A 174 -0.76 19.47 -15.14
C ILE A 174 -0.80 20.63 -16.14
N ALA A 175 0.36 21.24 -16.39
CA ALA A 175 0.55 22.01 -17.60
C ALA A 175 1.17 21.05 -18.61
N CYS A 176 0.37 20.76 -19.62
CA CYS A 176 0.74 20.09 -20.85
C CYS A 176 1.92 20.82 -21.49
N GLU A 177 3.09 20.19 -21.59
CA GLU A 177 4.02 20.48 -22.68
C GLU A 177 3.99 19.29 -23.64
N ALA A 178 2.95 19.30 -24.47
CA ALA A 178 3.00 18.65 -25.76
C ALA A 178 4.06 19.36 -26.61
N THR A 179 5.04 18.58 -27.06
CA THR A 179 5.73 18.65 -28.35
C THR A 179 5.84 20.01 -29.06
N SER A 180 7.07 20.46 -29.29
CA SER A 180 7.43 20.98 -30.61
C SER A 180 8.81 20.46 -31.01
N ASP A 181 8.82 19.73 -32.12
CA ASP A 181 9.98 19.43 -32.94
C ASP A 181 10.63 20.72 -33.52
N ILE A 182 11.78 20.50 -34.17
CA ILE A 182 12.54 21.32 -35.15
C ILE A 182 13.61 22.22 -34.48
N TYR A 183 14.92 22.08 -34.72
CA TYR A 183 15.71 21.88 -35.97
C TYR A 183 16.87 20.88 -35.80
#